data_AF-A0A183DH94-F1
#
_entry.id   AF-A0A183DH94-F1
#
_cell.length_a   1.000
_cell.length_b   1.000
_cell.length_c   1.000
_cell.angle_alpha   90.00
_cell.angle_beta   90.00
_cell.angle_gamma   90.00
#
_symmetry.space_group_name_H-M   'P 1'
#
loop_
_entity.id
_entity.type
_entity.pdbx_description
1 polymer ?
#
loop_
_entity_poly.entity_id
_entity_poly.type
_entity_poly.pdbx_seq_one_letter_code
_entity_poly.pdbx_strand_id
1 'polypeptide(L)'
;LMPLDATVMKHLHDRVNLLPVIAKADAMTAEELACFKKRILEDIAENGIKLYNFPDLEDEEELKELGPLQERVPFAVVGSNQVQKLADGRICRCRAYPWGTVEVENLKHSDFVALRQMIIRFNLIDMIDVTRSVHYENFRLRQLSKLASTITDRYLVCTRYYDT
;
A
#
# COMPACT_ATOMS: atom_id res chain seq x y z
N LEU A 1 11.55 -9.19 -5.24
CA LEU A 1 11.33 -7.76 -5.56
C LEU A 1 12.46 -7.29 -6.47
N MET A 2 12.21 -6.37 -7.40
CA MET A 2 13.34 -5.79 -8.14
C MET A 2 14.17 -4.93 -7.17
N PRO A 3 15.51 -4.83 -7.35
CA PRO A 3 16.36 -4.01 -6.48
C PRO A 3 15.92 -2.54 -6.39
N LEU A 4 15.36 -2.03 -7.49
CA LEU A 4 14.75 -0.71 -7.56
C LEU A 4 13.55 -0.57 -6.62
N ASP A 5 12.63 -1.54 -6.65
CA ASP A 5 11.42 -1.54 -5.81
C ASP A 5 11.78 -1.52 -4.33
N ALA A 6 12.77 -2.33 -3.92
CA ALA A 6 13.24 -2.38 -2.54
C ALA A 6 13.84 -1.03 -2.11
N THR A 7 14.62 -0.39 -2.97
CA THR A 7 15.20 0.93 -2.70
C THR A 7 14.11 1.99 -2.57
N VAL A 8 13.15 2.01 -3.49
CA VAL A 8 12.04 2.97 -3.48
C VAL A 8 11.17 2.80 -2.24
N MET A 9 10.78 1.56 -1.92
CA MET A 9 10.00 1.25 -0.72
C MET A 9 10.74 1.63 0.57
N LYS A 10 12.06 1.39 0.65
CA LYS A 10 12.88 1.87 1.78
C LYS A 10 12.88 3.39 1.94
N HIS A 11 12.74 4.17 0.86
CA HIS A 11 12.66 5.62 1.00
C HIS A 11 11.24 6.13 1.29
N LEU A 12 10.22 5.36 0.89
CA LEU A 12 8.82 5.77 1.00
C LEU A 12 8.14 5.34 2.30
N HIS A 13 8.54 4.21 2.90
CA HIS A 13 7.84 3.63 4.07
C HIS A 13 7.71 4.56 5.27
N ASP A 14 8.62 5.53 5.42
CA ASP A 14 8.58 6.53 6.50
C ASP A 14 7.63 7.70 6.24
N ARG A 15 7.21 7.89 4.98
CA ARG A 15 6.50 9.10 4.53
C ARG A 15 5.07 8.84 4.11
N VAL A 16 4.74 7.61 3.74
CA VAL A 16 3.43 7.25 3.21
C VAL A 16 3.03 5.85 3.70
N ASN A 17 1.73 5.62 3.79
CA ASN A 17 1.16 4.29 4.02
C ASN A 17 1.41 3.42 2.79
N LEU A 18 2.21 2.36 2.94
CA LEU A 18 2.53 1.43 1.86
C LEU A 18 1.60 0.22 1.87
N LEU A 19 0.90 0.02 0.75
CA LEU A 19 0.10 -1.17 0.50
C LEU A 19 0.61 -1.90 -0.75
N PRO A 20 1.16 -3.11 -0.62
CA PRO A 20 1.72 -3.83 -1.76
C PRO A 20 0.62 -4.49 -2.59
N VAL A 21 0.69 -4.30 -3.91
CA VAL A 21 -0.27 -4.82 -4.88
C VAL A 21 0.48 -5.49 -6.03
N ILE A 22 0.05 -6.69 -6.38
CA ILE A 22 0.53 -7.41 -7.57
C ILE A 22 -0.38 -7.02 -8.73
N ALA A 23 0.17 -6.27 -9.69
CA ALA A 23 -0.54 -5.88 -10.89
C ALA A 23 -0.60 -7.03 -11.91
N LYS A 24 -1.64 -7.04 -12.75
CA LYS A 24 -1.82 -8.04 -13.83
C LYS A 24 -1.72 -9.48 -13.33
N ALA A 25 -2.46 -9.78 -12.26
CA ALA A 25 -2.50 -11.12 -11.68
C ALA A 25 -2.98 -12.20 -12.67
N ASP A 26 -3.68 -11.80 -13.73
CA ASP A 26 -4.13 -12.64 -14.84
C ASP A 26 -2.99 -13.19 -15.72
N ALA A 27 -1.76 -12.68 -15.57
CA ALA A 27 -0.59 -13.22 -16.25
C ALA A 27 0.06 -14.42 -15.53
N MET A 28 -0.38 -14.75 -14.32
CA MET A 28 0.20 -15.79 -13.48
C MET A 28 -0.84 -16.85 -13.13
N THR A 29 -0.40 -18.09 -12.95
CA THR A 29 -1.25 -19.15 -12.39
C THR A 29 -1.44 -18.97 -10.88
N ALA A 30 -2.46 -19.61 -10.30
CA ALA A 30 -2.73 -19.51 -8.86
C ALA A 30 -1.57 -20.02 -7.99
N GLU A 31 -0.85 -21.05 -8.45
CA GLU A 31 0.31 -21.63 -7.76
C GLU A 31 1.51 -20.67 -7.78
N GLU A 32 1.81 -20.11 -8.96
CA GLU A 32 2.87 -19.11 -9.12
C GLU A 32 2.57 -17.86 -8.30
N LEU A 33 1.30 -17.42 -8.28
CA LEU A 33 0.87 -16.28 -7.49
C LEU A 33 1.12 -16.53 -6.00
N ALA A 34 0.77 -17.70 -5.48
CA ALA A 34 0.98 -18.05 -4.07
C ALA A 34 2.47 -18.06 -3.70
N CYS A 35 3.31 -18.62 -4.56
CA CYS A 35 4.77 -18.59 -4.38
C CYS A 35 5.31 -17.15 -4.42
N PHE A 36 4.82 -16.35 -5.37
CA PHE A 36 5.25 -14.96 -5.54
C PHE A 36 4.84 -14.07 -4.36
N LYS A 37 3.62 -14.26 -3.82
CA LYS A 37 3.17 -13.59 -2.59
C LYS A 37 4.12 -13.85 -1.42
N LYS A 38 4.48 -15.13 -1.17
CA LYS A 38 5.42 -15.50 -0.11
C LYS A 38 6.78 -14.84 -0.29
N ARG A 39 7.34 -14.93 -1.49
CA ARG A 39 8.64 -14.33 -1.81
C ARG A 39 8.66 -12.81 -1.61
N ILE A 40 7.59 -12.11 -1.98
CA ILE A 40 7.48 -10.67 -1.73
C ILE A 40 7.48 -10.36 -0.24
N LEU A 41 6.75 -11.14 0.58
CA LEU A 41 6.69 -10.93 2.02
C LEU A 41 8.05 -11.18 2.70
N GLU A 42 8.76 -12.24 2.28
CA GLU A 42 10.13 -12.52 2.73
C GLU A 42 11.07 -11.36 2.38
N ASP A 43 11.06 -10.91 1.11
CA ASP A 43 11.90 -9.79 0.66
C ASP A 43 11.60 -8.49 1.43
N ILE A 44 10.33 -8.22 1.77
CA ILE A 44 9.92 -7.04 2.54
C ILE A 44 10.44 -7.12 3.98
N ALA A 45 10.33 -8.29 4.61
CA ALA A 45 10.80 -8.55 5.96
C ALA A 45 12.33 -8.43 6.05
N GLU A 46 13.07 -9.03 5.11
CA GLU A 46 14.53 -8.93 5.04
C GLU A 46 15.02 -7.49 4.88
N ASN A 47 14.28 -6.67 4.13
CA ASN A 47 14.61 -5.28 3.90
C ASN A 47 14.14 -4.33 5.02
N GLY A 48 13.40 -4.82 6.01
CA GLY A 48 12.86 -4.02 7.11
C GLY A 48 11.87 -2.95 6.64
N ILE A 49 11.17 -3.18 5.54
CA ILE A 49 10.21 -2.23 4.98
C ILE A 49 8.92 -2.30 5.80
N LYS A 50 8.51 -1.17 6.39
CA LYS A 50 7.24 -1.07 7.14
C LYS A 50 6.08 -0.94 6.16
N LEU A 51 5.19 -1.92 6.17
CA LEU A 51 3.90 -1.84 5.48
C LEU A 51 2.87 -1.17 6.37
N TYR A 52 1.79 -0.69 5.75
CA TYR A 52 0.61 -0.27 6.49
C TYR A 52 0.06 -1.46 7.30
N ASN A 53 0.01 -1.29 8.62
CA ASN A 53 -0.60 -2.26 9.52
C ASN A 53 -2.06 -1.89 9.68
N PHE A 54 -2.94 -2.87 9.52
CA PHE A 54 -4.36 -2.66 9.69
C PHE A 54 -4.67 -2.54 11.18
N PRO A 55 -5.46 -1.54 11.61
CA PRO A 55 -5.88 -1.45 12.99
C PRO A 55 -6.77 -2.65 13.35
N ASP A 56 -6.68 -3.10 14.60
CA ASP A 56 -7.64 -4.06 15.15
C ASP A 56 -8.98 -3.34 15.28
N LEU A 57 -9.98 -3.80 14.52
CA LEU A 57 -11.33 -3.25 14.62
C LEU A 57 -12.01 -3.74 15.90
N GLU A 58 -12.73 -2.84 16.57
CA GLU A 58 -13.49 -3.14 17.79
C GLU A 58 -14.77 -3.95 17.51
N ASP A 59 -15.31 -3.84 16.29
CA ASP A 59 -16.55 -4.50 15.88
C ASP A 59 -16.32 -5.95 15.43
N GLU A 60 -16.91 -6.92 16.14
CA GLU A 60 -16.76 -8.36 15.83
C GLU A 60 -17.27 -8.77 14.43
N GLU A 61 -18.30 -8.08 13.91
CA GLU A 61 -18.81 -8.34 12.55
C GLU A 61 -17.82 -7.86 11.49
N GLU A 62 -17.24 -6.68 11.68
CA GLU A 62 -16.25 -6.13 10.75
C GLU A 62 -14.92 -6.89 10.84
N LEU A 63 -14.55 -7.36 12.02
CA LEU A 63 -13.36 -8.20 12.23
C LEU A 63 -13.47 -9.53 11.47
N LYS A 64 -14.67 -10.14 11.43
CA LYS A 64 -14.93 -11.35 10.62
C LYS A 64 -14.83 -11.08 9.12
N GLU A 65 -15.22 -9.89 8.66
CA GLU A 65 -15.06 -9.49 7.26
C GLU A 65 -13.60 -9.14 6.93
N LEU A 66 -12.86 -8.51 7.86
CA LEU A 66 -11.49 -8.05 7.66
C LEU A 66 -10.43 -9.15 7.74
N GLY A 67 -10.56 -10.10 8.65
CA GLY A 67 -9.58 -11.20 8.82
C GLY A 67 -9.14 -11.84 7.50
N PRO A 68 -10.07 -12.38 6.68
CA PRO A 68 -9.71 -13.01 5.41
C PRO A 68 -9.20 -12.02 4.35
N LEU A 69 -9.40 -10.71 4.52
CA LEU A 69 -8.89 -9.67 3.63
C LEU A 69 -7.44 -9.31 3.96
N GLN A 70 -7.09 -9.28 5.25
CA GLN A 70 -5.72 -9.05 5.71
C GLN A 70 -4.76 -10.16 5.26
N GLU A 71 -5.21 -11.42 5.30
CA GLU A 71 -4.43 -12.58 4.84
C GLU A 71 -4.13 -12.57 3.32
N ARG A 72 -4.86 -11.75 2.55
CA ARG A 72 -4.69 -11.67 1.08
C ARG A 72 -3.55 -10.75 0.64
N VAL A 73 -2.94 -10.00 1.55
CA VAL A 73 -1.81 -9.10 1.24
C VAL A 73 -0.57 -9.93 0.87
N PRO A 74 0.12 -9.61 -0.24
CA PRO A 74 -0.15 -8.53 -1.20
C PRO A 74 -1.31 -8.84 -2.16
N PHE A 75 -2.17 -7.83 -2.42
CA PHE A 75 -3.39 -8.02 -3.21
C PHE A 75 -3.09 -8.28 -4.68
N ALA A 76 -3.65 -9.35 -5.24
CA ALA A 76 -3.47 -9.70 -6.64
C ALA A 76 -4.62 -9.13 -7.48
N VAL A 77 -4.37 -8.04 -8.21
CA VAL A 77 -5.43 -7.30 -8.90
C VAL A 77 -5.32 -7.39 -10.41
N VAL A 78 -6.50 -7.48 -11.02
CA VAL A 78 -6.72 -7.37 -12.46
C VAL A 78 -7.57 -6.13 -12.71
N GLY A 79 -7.13 -5.26 -13.62
CA GLY A 79 -7.87 -4.06 -14.01
C GLY A 79 -8.44 -4.19 -15.42
N SER A 80 -9.68 -3.74 -15.62
CA SER A 80 -10.27 -3.61 -16.95
C SER A 80 -11.17 -2.38 -17.05
N ASN A 81 -11.12 -1.70 -18.19
CA ASN A 81 -12.05 -0.62 -18.56
C ASN A 81 -13.20 -1.12 -19.45
N GLN A 82 -13.09 -2.35 -19.96
CA GLN A 82 -14.13 -2.94 -20.81
C GLN A 82 -15.22 -3.56 -19.96
N VAL A 83 -16.46 -3.29 -20.34
CA VAL A 83 -17.65 -3.78 -19.66
C VAL A 83 -18.36 -4.74 -20.60
N GLN A 84 -18.67 -5.94 -20.11
CA GLN A 84 -19.40 -6.96 -20.87
C GLN A 84 -20.61 -7.43 -20.08
N LYS A 85 -21.67 -7.77 -20.81
CA LYS A 85 -22.81 -8.49 -20.25
C LYS A 85 -22.45 -9.97 -20.20
N LEU A 86 -22.42 -10.53 -18.99
CA LEU A 86 -22.27 -11.96 -18.77
C LEU A 86 -23.50 -12.72 -19.29
N ALA A 87 -23.34 -14.03 -19.46
CA ALA A 87 -24.44 -14.94 -19.79
C ALA A 87 -25.61 -14.81 -18.80
N ASP A 88 -25.31 -14.50 -17.53
CA ASP A 88 -26.29 -14.30 -16.45
C ASP A 88 -27.00 -12.93 -16.50
N GLY A 89 -26.75 -12.11 -17.53
CA GLY A 89 -27.34 -10.78 -17.70
C GLY A 89 -26.69 -9.67 -16.85
N ARG A 90 -25.78 -10.03 -15.93
CA ARG A 90 -25.01 -9.07 -15.13
C ARG A 90 -24.00 -8.33 -16.00
N ILE A 91 -23.87 -7.04 -15.74
CA ILE A 91 -22.89 -6.17 -16.39
C ILE A 91 -21.68 -6.09 -15.47
N CYS A 92 -20.53 -6.64 -15.87
CA CYS A 92 -19.30 -6.51 -15.08
C CYS A 92 -18.11 -6.11 -15.96
N ARG A 93 -17.06 -5.63 -15.28
CA ARG A 93 -15.78 -5.35 -15.94
C ARG A 93 -15.02 -6.65 -16.15
N CYS A 94 -14.54 -6.88 -17.36
CA CYS A 94 -13.83 -8.10 -17.71
C CYS A 94 -12.73 -7.87 -18.74
N ARG A 95 -11.77 -8.80 -18.83
CA ARG A 95 -10.78 -8.88 -19.91
C ARG A 95 -11.07 -10.13 -20.72
N ALA A 96 -11.31 -9.97 -22.02
CA ALA A 96 -11.55 -11.08 -22.92
C ALA A 96 -10.24 -11.53 -23.56
N TYR A 97 -9.95 -12.83 -23.44
CA TYR A 97 -8.89 -13.53 -24.13
C TYR A 97 -9.48 -14.59 -25.05
N PRO A 98 -8.75 -15.06 -26.07
CA PRO A 98 -9.22 -16.16 -26.94
C PRO A 98 -9.58 -17.44 -26.17
N TRP A 99 -8.94 -17.67 -25.02
CA TRP A 99 -9.16 -18.85 -24.17
C TRP A 99 -10.16 -18.64 -23.01
N GLY A 100 -10.68 -17.43 -22.81
CA GLY A 100 -11.65 -17.17 -21.74
C GLY A 100 -11.74 -15.71 -21.32
N THR A 101 -12.68 -15.43 -20.42
CA THR A 101 -12.92 -14.08 -19.89
C THR A 101 -12.56 -14.01 -18.42
N VAL A 102 -11.73 -13.02 -18.07
CA VAL A 102 -11.35 -12.75 -16.68
C VAL A 102 -12.26 -11.65 -16.13
N GLU A 103 -13.12 -12.02 -15.20
CA GLU A 103 -13.98 -11.09 -14.46
C GLU A 103 -13.19 -10.36 -13.36
N VAL A 104 -13.21 -9.03 -13.37
CA VAL A 104 -12.46 -8.22 -12.41
C VAL A 104 -13.10 -8.24 -11.00
N GLU A 105 -14.42 -8.34 -10.93
CA GLU A 105 -15.18 -8.28 -9.68
C GLU A 105 -15.35 -9.66 -9.01
N ASN A 106 -14.78 -10.71 -9.60
CA ASN A 106 -14.86 -12.07 -9.08
C ASN A 106 -13.65 -12.39 -8.20
N LEU A 107 -13.89 -12.69 -6.92
CA LEU A 107 -12.86 -13.01 -5.92
C LEU A 107 -12.02 -14.25 -6.24
N LYS A 108 -12.48 -15.12 -7.15
CA LYS A 108 -11.71 -16.27 -7.64
C LYS A 108 -10.65 -15.87 -8.67
N HIS A 109 -10.87 -14.76 -9.38
CA HIS A 109 -9.99 -14.28 -10.46
C HIS A 109 -9.13 -13.10 -10.03
N SER A 110 -9.63 -12.25 -9.12
CA SER A 110 -8.98 -11.00 -8.73
C SER A 110 -9.36 -10.60 -7.31
N ASP A 111 -8.36 -10.15 -6.55
CA ASP A 111 -8.54 -9.57 -5.21
C ASP A 111 -8.99 -8.09 -5.29
N PHE A 112 -9.47 -7.61 -6.44
CA PHE A 112 -9.86 -6.20 -6.61
C PHE A 112 -10.98 -5.78 -5.66
N VAL A 113 -11.98 -6.64 -5.45
CA VAL A 113 -13.09 -6.36 -4.51
C VAL A 113 -12.56 -6.27 -3.07
N ALA A 114 -11.65 -7.17 -2.70
CA ALA A 114 -10.99 -7.18 -1.41
C ALA A 114 -10.19 -5.89 -1.19
N LEU A 115 -9.36 -5.50 -2.16
CA LEU A 115 -8.59 -4.25 -2.11
C LEU A 115 -9.49 -3.03 -1.93
N ARG A 116 -10.60 -2.95 -2.68
CA ARG A 116 -11.55 -1.84 -2.62
C ARG A 116 -12.20 -1.73 -1.24
N GLN A 117 -12.66 -2.86 -0.68
CA GLN A 117 -13.24 -2.89 0.65
C GLN A 117 -12.20 -2.49 1.70
N MET A 118 -10.98 -3.02 1.59
CA MET A 118 -9.90 -2.71 2.52
C MET A 118 -9.59 -1.21 2.58
N ILE A 119 -9.45 -0.55 1.43
CA ILE A 119 -9.07 0.87 1.39
C ILE A 119 -10.26 1.77 1.74
N ILE A 120 -11.40 1.56 1.09
CA ILE A 120 -12.49 2.56 1.12
C ILE A 120 -13.42 2.34 2.31
N ARG A 121 -13.73 1.08 2.64
CA ARG A 121 -14.74 0.77 3.66
C ARG A 121 -14.14 0.77 5.07
N PHE A 122 -13.01 0.10 5.26
CA PHE A 122 -12.49 -0.15 6.59
C PHE A 122 -11.39 0.83 7.01
N ASN A 123 -10.41 1.09 6.14
CA ASN A 123 -9.17 1.75 6.58
C ASN A 123 -9.01 3.21 6.13
N LEU A 124 -9.98 3.79 5.42
CA LEU A 124 -9.82 5.13 4.83
C LEU A 124 -9.53 6.19 5.90
N ILE A 125 -10.30 6.16 6.99
CA ILE A 125 -10.19 7.14 8.08
C ILE A 125 -8.86 6.95 8.81
N ASP A 126 -8.53 5.71 9.16
CA ASP A 126 -7.25 5.40 9.84
C ASP A 126 -6.05 5.78 8.98
N MET A 127 -6.05 5.48 7.68
CA MET A 127 -4.97 5.89 6.77
C MET A 127 -4.78 7.42 6.75
N ILE A 128 -5.86 8.20 6.83
CA ILE A 128 -5.80 9.67 6.92
C ILE A 128 -5.17 10.09 8.26
N ASP A 129 -5.61 9.47 9.36
CA ASP A 129 -5.13 9.80 10.70
C ASP A 129 -3.66 9.42 10.91
N VAL A 130 -3.22 8.25 10.44
CA VAL A 130 -1.80 7.84 10.43
C VAL A 130 -0.97 8.80 9.59
N THR A 131 -1.47 9.22 8.43
CA THR A 131 -0.77 10.20 7.58
C THR A 131 -0.57 11.52 8.30
N ARG A 132 -1.60 11.99 9.02
CA ARG A 132 -1.54 13.25 9.78
C ARG A 132 -0.66 13.15 11.02
N SER A 133 -0.84 12.13 11.83
CA SER A 133 -0.22 12.00 13.15
C SER A 133 1.20 11.48 13.11
N VAL A 134 1.51 10.59 12.15
CA VAL A 134 2.82 9.95 12.04
C VAL A 134 3.62 10.58 10.91
N HIS A 135 3.16 10.45 9.65
CA HIS A 135 3.98 10.83 8.50
C HIS A 135 4.20 12.34 8.41
N TYR A 136 3.14 13.13 8.57
CA TYR A 136 3.22 14.58 8.52
C TYR A 136 3.96 15.16 9.72
N GLU A 137 3.71 14.68 10.94
CA GLU A 137 4.46 15.15 12.13
C GLU A 137 5.95 14.79 12.03
N ASN A 138 6.30 13.59 11.56
CA ASN A 138 7.70 13.23 11.30
C ASN A 138 8.35 14.16 10.27
N PHE A 139 7.62 14.52 9.21
CA PHE A 139 8.10 15.51 8.24
C PHE A 139 8.26 16.90 8.89
N ARG A 140 7.27 17.35 9.65
CA ARG A 140 7.27 18.64 10.34
C ARG A 140 8.46 18.76 11.30
N LEU A 141 8.72 17.73 12.11
CA LEU A 141 9.88 17.68 13.01
C LEU A 141 11.21 17.73 12.23
N ARG A 142 11.32 17.02 11.10
CA ARG A 142 12.50 17.07 10.22
C ARG A 142 12.71 18.44 9.58
N GLN A 143 11.65 19.20 9.32
CA GLN A 143 11.78 20.57 8.78
C GLN A 143 12.14 21.58 9.87
N LEU A 144 11.49 21.50 11.04
CA LEU A 144 11.77 22.38 12.18
C LEU A 144 13.20 22.21 12.69
N SER A 145 13.72 20.98 12.74
CA SER A 145 15.11 20.72 13.12
C SER A 145 16.13 21.35 12.15
N LYS A 146 15.89 21.27 10.84
CA LYS A 146 16.73 21.94 9.83
C LYS A 146 16.72 23.47 9.96
N LEU A 147 15.56 24.04 10.26
CA LEU A 147 15.44 25.47 10.51
C LEU A 147 16.20 25.88 11.78
N ALA A 148 16.01 25.12 12.87
CA ALA A 148 16.72 25.35 14.12
C ALA A 148 18.24 25.28 13.95
N SER A 149 18.76 24.28 13.22
CA SER A 149 20.20 24.16 12.95
C SER A 149 20.73 25.33 12.12
N THR A 150 19.96 25.78 11.12
CA THR A 150 20.31 26.94 10.29
C THR A 150 20.34 28.24 11.10
N ILE A 151 19.44 28.38 12.08
CA ILE A 151 19.41 29.53 12.98
C ILE A 151 20.61 29.51 13.93
N THR A 152 20.92 28.37 14.58
CA THR A 152 22.11 28.27 15.42
C THR A 152 23.41 28.51 14.66
N ASP A 153 23.54 28.02 13.42
CA ASP A 153 24.70 28.32 12.58
C ASP A 153 24.81 29.82 12.27
N ARG A 154 23.70 30.50 11.98
CA ARG A 154 23.71 31.97 11.78
C ARG A 154 24.10 32.73 13.04
N TYR A 155 23.65 32.29 14.22
CA TYR A 155 24.05 32.92 15.48
C TYR A 155 25.53 32.64 15.83
N LEU A 156 26.04 31.44 15.55
CA LEU A 156 27.46 31.08 15.74
C LEU A 156 28.41 31.84 14.80
N VAL A 157 27.97 32.17 13.58
CA VAL A 157 28.73 33.05 12.68
C VAL A 157 28.73 34.50 13.19
N CYS A 158 27.62 34.96 13.77
CA CYS A 158 27.51 36.34 14.27
C CYS A 158 28.27 36.56 15.59
N THR A 159 28.34 35.57 16.48
CA THR A 159 29.10 35.69 17.75
C THR A 159 30.61 35.66 17.53
N ARG A 160 31.12 35.00 16.48
CA ARG A 160 32.55 35.10 16.10
C ARG A 160 32.96 36.45 15.54
N TYR A 161 32.00 37.30 15.15
CA TYR A 161 32.26 38.63 14.60
C TYR A 161 32.35 39.74 15.67
N TYR A 162 32.00 39.45 16.93
CA TYR A 162 32.05 40.40 18.04
C TYR A 162 33.17 40.11 19.06
N ASP A 163 33.97 39.06 18.86
CA ASP A 163 35.09 38.65 19.75
C ASP A 163 36.49 39.05 19.19
N THR A 164 36.58 40.13 18.42
CA THR A 164 37.85 40.83 18.05
C THR A 164 37.74 42.31 18.35
#